data_AF-A0A818QNI8-F1
#
_entry.id   AF-A0A818QNI8-F1
#
_cell.length_a   1.000
_cell.length_b   1.000
_cell.length_c   1.000
_cell.angle_alpha   90.00
_cell.angle_beta   90.00
_cell.angle_gamma   90.00
#
_symmetry.space_group_name_H-M   'P 1'
#
loop_
_entity.id
_entity.type
_entity.pdbx_description
1 polymer ?
#
loop_
_entity_poly.entity_id
_entity_poly.type
_entity_poly.pdbx_seq_one_letter_code
_entity_poly.pdbx_strand_id
1 'polypeptide(L)' 'MPKKGRTNMNLTPKECDILTANAKLTEQEIREWHTDFLRQYPSGTLDKKTFIDYYQKLHPHDQADITNF' A
#
# COMPACT_ATOMS: atom_id res chain seq x y z
N MET A 1 26.74 -2.36 15.52
CA MET A 1 25.74 -1.80 14.58
C MET A 1 24.35 -2.07 15.15
N PRO A 2 23.51 -1.07 15.45
CA PRO A 2 22.17 -1.34 15.91
C PRO A 2 21.32 -1.84 14.72
N LYS A 3 20.78 -3.05 14.84
CA LYS A 3 19.77 -3.57 13.92
C LYS A 3 18.53 -2.69 14.07
N LYS A 4 18.17 -1.90 13.05
CA LYS A 4 16.88 -1.18 13.00
C LYS A 4 15.79 -2.20 13.36
N GLY A 5 15.13 -1.99 14.50
CA GLY A 5 14.09 -2.88 14.99
C GLY A 5 13.02 -3.03 13.91
N ARG A 6 12.68 -4.27 13.56
CA ARG A 6 11.50 -4.54 12.73
C ARG A 6 10.30 -4.06 13.52
N THR A 7 9.76 -2.90 13.18
CA THR A 7 8.40 -2.53 13.59
C THR A 7 7.49 -3.64 13.10
N ASN A 8 6.54 -4.08 13.92
CA ASN A 8 5.67 -5.21 13.59
C ASN A 8 4.85 -4.81 12.35
N MET A 9 5.22 -5.31 11.15
CA MET A 9 4.61 -4.90 9.88
C MET A 9 3.27 -5.59 9.62
N ASN A 10 2.70 -6.29 10.60
CA ASN A 10 1.42 -6.95 10.45
C ASN A 10 0.28 -5.93 10.62
N LEU A 11 -0.72 -6.00 9.74
CA LEU A 11 -1.95 -5.23 9.90
C LEU A 11 -2.67 -5.58 11.19
N THR A 12 -2.89 -4.56 12.01
CA THR A 12 -3.76 -4.63 13.19
C THR A 12 -5.23 -4.71 12.75
N PRO A 13 -6.13 -5.26 13.59
CA PRO A 13 -7.56 -5.28 13.30
C PRO A 13 -8.12 -3.89 12.97
N LYS A 14 -7.68 -2.86 13.72
CA LYS A 14 -8.11 -1.48 13.50
C LYS A 14 -7.68 -0.92 12.14
N GLU A 15 -6.48 -1.27 11.67
CA GLU A 15 -6.03 -0.87 10.32
C GLU A 15 -6.84 -1.59 9.24
N CYS A 16 -7.15 -2.87 9.43
CA CYS A 16 -8.06 -3.59 8.54
C CYS A 16 -9.45 -2.93 8.50
N ASP A 17 -10.03 -2.56 9.64
CA ASP A 17 -11.35 -1.90 9.71
C ASP A 17 -11.35 -0.57 8.95
N ILE A 18 -10.29 0.23 9.09
CA ILE A 18 -10.15 1.49 8.35
C ILE A 18 -10.10 1.19 6.84
N LEU A 19 -9.30 0.21 6.43
CA LEU A 19 -9.11 -0.10 5.01
C LEU A 19 -10.39 -0.68 4.37
N THR A 20 -11.09 -1.59 5.04
CA THR A 20 -12.36 -2.16 4.53
C THR A 20 -13.51 -1.15 4.54
N ALA A 21 -13.50 -0.15 5.42
CA ALA A 21 -14.47 0.94 5.39
C ALA A 21 -14.27 1.90 4.22
N ASN A 22 -13.03 2.05 3.74
CA ASN A 22 -12.68 3.01 2.69
C ASN A 22 -12.46 2.37 1.30
N ALA A 23 -12.10 1.09 1.27
CA ALA A 23 -11.99 0.29 0.06
C ALA A 23 -13.15 -0.71 0.04
N LYS A 24 -13.78 -0.92 -1.13
CA LYS A 24 -14.82 -1.94 -1.32
C LYS A 24 -14.20 -3.34 -1.35
N LEU A 25 -13.45 -3.70 -0.32
CA LEU A 25 -12.67 -4.92 -0.16
C LEU A 25 -12.97 -5.55 1.21
N THR A 26 -12.86 -6.86 1.28
CA THR A 26 -12.94 -7.66 2.51
C THR A 26 -11.63 -7.64 3.28
N GLU A 27 -11.67 -7.99 4.57
CA GLU A 27 -10.44 -8.12 5.38
C GLU A 27 -9.44 -9.12 4.78
N GLN A 28 -9.94 -10.23 4.22
CA GLN A 28 -9.10 -11.22 3.57
C GLN A 28 -8.34 -10.62 2.37
N GLU A 29 -9.04 -9.90 1.49
CA GLU A 29 -8.42 -9.23 0.35
C GLU A 29 -7.39 -8.19 0.80
N ILE A 30 -7.69 -7.40 1.84
CA ILE A 30 -6.74 -6.44 2.40
C ILE A 30 -5.46 -7.13 2.90
N ARG A 31 -5.58 -8.28 3.56
CA ARG A 31 -4.42 -9.05 4.06
C ARG A 31 -3.60 -9.66 2.93
N GLU A 32 -4.24 -10.17 1.88
CA GLU A 32 -3.59 -10.69 0.68
C GLU A 32 -2.81 -9.58 -0.04
N TRP A 33 -3.46 -8.44 -0.32
CA TRP A 33 -2.83 -7.27 -0.92
C TRP A 33 -1.64 -6.75 -0.10
N HIS A 34 -1.78 -6.68 1.22
CA HIS A 34 -0.69 -6.26 2.10
C HIS A 34 0.50 -7.25 2.08
N THR A 35 0.22 -8.55 1.99
CA THR A 35 1.26 -9.59 1.88
C THR A 35 2.02 -9.46 0.56
N ASP A 36 1.32 -9.26 -0.55
CA ASP A 36 1.94 -9.05 -1.85
C ASP A 36 2.68 -7.71 -1.95
N PHE A 37 2.19 -6.67 -1.25
CA PHE A 37 2.88 -5.40 -1.11
C PHE A 37 4.22 -5.57 -0.38
N LEU A 38 4.25 -6.23 0.78
CA LEU A 38 5.49 -6.47 1.52
C LEU A 38 6.47 -7.39 0.79
N ARG A 39 5.97 -8.29 -0.07
CA ARG A 39 6.82 -9.11 -0.94
C ARG A 39 7.57 -8.25 -1.97
N GLN A 40 6.91 -7.24 -2.54
CA GLN A 40 7.50 -6.34 -3.53
C GLN A 40 8.30 -5.19 -2.88
N TYR A 41 7.85 -4.72 -1.71
CA TYR A 41 8.42 -3.60 -0.97
C TYR A 41 8.72 -4.01 0.49
N PRO A 42 9.84 -4.72 0.74
CA PRO A 42 10.15 -5.26 2.07
C PRO A 42 10.36 -4.21 3.17
N SER A 43 10.52 -2.94 2.80
CA SER A 43 10.57 -1.80 3.74
C SER A 43 9.20 -1.40 4.26
N GLY A 44 8.11 -1.94 3.70
CA GLY A 44 6.74 -1.51 4.00
C GLY A 44 6.40 -0.12 3.48
N THR A 45 7.21 0.44 2.59
CA THR A 45 7.06 1.81 2.09
C THR A 45 7.24 1.86 0.58
N LEU A 46 6.45 2.71 -0.06
CA LEU A 46 6.51 3.04 -1.48
C LEU A 46 6.67 4.56 -1.59
N ASP A 47 7.64 5.02 -2.38
CA ASP A 47 7.82 6.45 -2.59
C ASP A 47 6.83 7.02 -3.62
N LYS A 48 6.59 8.33 -3.53
CA LYS A 48 5.63 9.05 -4.38
C LYS A 48 5.90 8.89 -5.87
N LYS A 49 7.18 8.91 -6.29
CA LYS A 49 7.54 8.82 -7.70
C LYS A 49 7.17 7.44 -8.24
N THR A 50 7.55 6.38 -7.54
CA THR A 50 7.22 5.00 -7.93
C THR A 50 5.71 4.76 -7.96
N PHE A 51 4.96 5.34 -7.01
CA PHE A 51 3.50 5.26 -7.01
C PHE A 51 2.89 5.94 -8.25
N ILE A 52 3.31 7.16 -8.59
CA ILE A 52 2.83 7.90 -9.77
C ILE A 52 3.11 7.10 -11.06
N ASP A 53 4.35 6.62 -11.21
CA ASP A 53 4.76 5.83 -12.38
C ASP A 53 3.93 4.54 -12.53
N TYR A 54 3.58 3.90 -11.42
CA TYR A 54 2.74 2.70 -11.41
C TYR A 54 1.28 3.03 -11.77
N TYR A 55 0.70 4.06 -11.17
CA TYR A 55 -0.68 4.46 -11.40
C TYR A 55 -0.92 4.86 -12.85
N GLN A 56 -0.02 5.65 -13.45
CA GLN A 56 -0.09 6.05 -14.86
C GLN A 56 -0.05 4.85 -15.82
N LYS A 57 0.70 3.79 -15.48
CA LYS A 57 0.75 2.55 -16.29
C LYS A 57 -0.54 1.75 -16.23
N LEU A 58 -1.22 1.74 -15.08
CA LEU A 58 -2.51 1.06 -14.91
C LEU A 58 -3.68 1.83 -15.53
N HIS A 59 -3.58 3.16 -15.56
CA HIS A 59 -4.64 4.06 -15.98
C HIS A 59 -4.18 5.04 -17.07
N PRO A 60 -3.72 4.55 -18.26
CA PRO A 60 -3.06 5.38 -19.26
C PRO A 60 -3.95 6.46 -19.90
N HIS A 61 -5.26 6.35 -19.76
CA HIS A 61 -6.24 7.30 -20.30
C HIS A 61 -6.88 8.19 -19.24
N ASP A 62 -6.52 8.00 -17.97
CA ASP A 62 -7.11 8.73 -16.88
C ASP A 62 -6.41 10.08 -16.73
N GLN A 63 -7.19 11.16 -16.68
CA GLN A 63 -6.66 12.54 -16.65
C GLN A 63 -6.57 13.07 -15.21
N ALA A 64 -6.75 12.20 -14.21
CA ALA A 64 -6.62 12.58 -12.82
C ALA A 64 -5.20 13.12 -12.54
N ASP A 65 -5.11 14.37 -12.08
CA ASP A 65 -3.85 14.94 -11.63
C ASP A 65 -3.49 14.35 -10.26
N ILE A 66 -2.72 13.26 -10.31
CA ILE A 66 -2.23 12.55 -9.14
C ILE A 66 -0.88 13.07 -8.63
N THR A 67 -0.40 14.22 -9.11
CA THR A 67 0.93 14.71 -8.76
C THR A 67 0.93 15.66 -7.55
N ASN A 68 -0.24 16.15 -7.14
CA ASN A 68 -0.41 17.28 -6.22
C ASN A 68 -0.87 16.95 -4.77
N PHE A 69 -0.72 15.70 -4.31
CA PHE A 69 -0.95 15.30 -2.91
C PHE A 69 0.31 15.25 -2.05
#